data_AF-A0A2B7XAB8-F1
#
_entry.id   AF-A0A2B7XAB8-F1
#
_cell.length_a   1.000
_cell.length_b   1.000
_cell.length_c   1.000
_cell.angle_alpha   90.00
_cell.angle_beta   90.00
_cell.angle_gamma   90.00
#
_symmetry.space_group_name_H-M   'P 1'
#
loop_
_entity.id
_entity.type
_entity.pdbx_description
1 polymer ?
#
loop_
_entity_poly.entity_id
_entity_poly.type
_entity_poly.pdbx_seq_one_letter_code
_entity_poly.pdbx_strand_id
1 'polypeptide(L)'
;MLAHLKKALTPQSYPSALIVIGTFGGSMDMLHLVPESGGVERFGYMASYYTFRRIGTATLQKGDGDSEWKFLDNVESKVGKLWSNFQSSTSLAPVQTGAAQVDQIVEDVLKPAALAVIRERGERPRSTNGTKDVPVYIVRIKRPKAREILTDPTTGEMLYEPTSFAM
;
A
#
# COMPACT_ATOMS: atom_id res chain seq x y z
N MET A 1 -13.28 -5.45 37.98
CA MET A 1 -12.75 -4.15 37.53
C MET A 1 -11.37 -4.21 36.86
N LEU A 2 -10.52 -5.23 37.13
CA LEU A 2 -9.19 -5.40 36.51
C LEU A 2 -9.20 -5.66 34.97
N ALA A 3 -10.30 -6.18 34.43
CA ALA A 3 -10.44 -6.49 33.00
C ALA A 3 -10.46 -5.22 32.11
N HIS A 4 -10.95 -4.09 32.65
CA HIS A 4 -10.98 -2.82 31.92
C HIS A 4 -9.61 -2.15 31.84
N LEU A 5 -8.76 -2.33 32.86
CA LEU A 5 -7.40 -1.78 32.85
C LEU A 5 -6.49 -2.50 31.84
N LYS A 6 -6.66 -3.82 31.67
CA LYS A 6 -5.90 -4.59 30.67
C LYS A 6 -6.23 -4.16 29.23
N LYS A 7 -7.46 -3.72 28.97
CA LYS A 7 -7.91 -3.22 27.66
C LYS A 7 -7.32 -1.84 27.31
N ALA A 8 -6.89 -1.07 28.32
CA ALA A 8 -6.21 0.22 28.15
C ALA A 8 -4.70 0.08 27.88
N LEU A 9 -4.14 -1.13 28.07
CA LEU A 9 -2.70 -1.41 27.95
C LEU A 9 -2.33 -2.25 26.72
N THR A 10 -3.29 -2.66 25.90
CA THR A 10 -2.99 -3.17 24.56
C THR A 10 -2.63 -1.99 23.67
N PRO A 11 -1.41 -1.93 23.08
CA PRO A 11 -1.08 -0.90 22.10
C PRO A 11 -2.15 -0.91 21.01
N GLN A 12 -2.89 0.20 20.87
CA GLN A 12 -3.88 0.29 19.82
C GLN A 12 -3.15 0.33 18.49
N SER A 13 -3.31 -0.76 17.73
CA SER A 13 -2.69 -0.92 16.43
C SER A 13 -3.72 -0.65 15.35
N TYR A 14 -3.37 0.22 14.41
CA TYR A 14 -4.23 0.58 13.29
C TYR A 14 -3.72 -0.14 12.05
N PRO A 15 -4.32 -1.30 11.69
CA PRO A 15 -3.86 -2.06 10.53
C PRO A 15 -4.03 -1.20 9.27
N SER A 16 -3.12 -1.40 8.31
CA SER A 16 -3.22 -0.79 6.99
C SER A 16 -2.45 -1.61 5.94
N ALA A 17 -2.52 -1.18 4.69
CA ALA A 17 -1.80 -1.78 3.59
C ALA A 17 -1.21 -0.74 2.63
N LEU A 18 -0.07 -1.10 2.04
CA LEU A 18 0.69 -0.29 1.09
C LEU A 18 0.84 -1.03 -0.24
N ILE A 19 0.82 -0.29 -1.34
CA ILE A 19 1.40 -0.72 -2.61
C ILE A 19 2.85 -0.22 -2.64
N VAL A 20 3.78 -1.11 -2.93
CA VAL A 20 5.21 -0.79 -3.02
C VAL A 20 5.72 -1.20 -4.39
N ILE A 21 6.43 -0.30 -5.06
CA ILE A 21 7.14 -0.58 -6.30
C ILE A 21 8.63 -0.25 -6.11
N GLY A 22 9.49 -1.18 -6.48
CA GLY A 22 10.94 -0.99 -6.36
C GLY A 22 11.67 -2.29 -6.09
N THR A 23 13.00 -2.20 -6.03
CA THR A 23 13.88 -3.36 -5.78
C THR A 23 14.45 -3.28 -4.37
N PHE A 24 14.53 -4.44 -3.70
CA PHE A 24 15.24 -4.54 -2.42
C PHE A 24 16.69 -4.05 -2.55
N GLY A 25 17.15 -3.29 -1.54
CA GLY A 25 18.47 -2.65 -1.58
C GLY A 25 18.55 -1.40 -2.48
N GLY A 26 17.43 -0.94 -3.03
CA GLY A 26 17.31 0.31 -3.80
C GLY A 26 16.21 1.22 -3.28
N SER A 27 15.91 2.28 -4.05
CA SER A 27 14.76 3.16 -3.76
C SER A 27 13.46 2.40 -3.99
N MET A 28 12.53 2.51 -3.04
CA MET A 28 11.16 2.04 -3.18
C MET A 28 10.21 3.21 -3.06
N ASP A 29 9.23 3.26 -3.97
CA ASP A 29 8.14 4.21 -3.90
C ASP A 29 6.89 3.48 -3.43
N MET A 30 6.15 4.13 -2.54
CA MET A 30 5.02 3.56 -1.83
C MET A 30 3.77 4.41 -2.03
N LEU A 31 2.62 3.73 -2.11
CA LEU A 31 1.29 4.33 -2.05
C LEU A 31 0.56 3.72 -0.85
N HIS A 32 0.04 4.59 0.02
CA HIS A 32 -0.78 4.22 1.16
C HIS A 32 -2.20 4.73 0.92
N LEU A 33 -3.17 3.82 1.02
CA LEU A 33 -4.58 4.16 1.13
C LEU A 33 -4.94 4.14 2.62
N VAL A 34 -5.26 5.31 3.17
CA VAL A 34 -5.68 5.48 4.57
C VAL A 34 -7.07 4.84 4.73
N PRO A 35 -7.20 3.72 5.46
CA PRO A 35 -8.47 3.00 5.54
C PRO A 35 -9.60 3.82 6.15
N GLU A 36 -9.28 4.75 7.04
CA GLU A 36 -10.26 5.55 7.77
C GLU A 36 -10.86 6.69 6.94
N SER A 37 -10.07 7.32 6.08
CA SER A 37 -10.49 8.51 5.32
C SER A 37 -10.66 8.24 3.83
N GLY A 38 -10.06 7.15 3.31
CA GLY A 38 -9.87 6.96 1.87
C GLY A 38 -8.83 7.89 1.26
N GLY A 39 -8.13 8.67 2.09
CA GLY A 39 -7.02 9.51 1.64
C GLY A 39 -5.89 8.66 1.06
N VAL A 40 -5.25 9.16 0.01
CA VAL A 40 -4.09 8.52 -0.59
C VAL A 40 -2.87 9.38 -0.34
N GLU A 41 -1.79 8.78 0.16
CA GLU A 41 -0.49 9.42 0.25
C GLU A 41 0.57 8.58 -0.46
N ARG A 42 1.61 9.26 -0.94
CA ARG A 42 2.73 8.65 -1.65
C ARG A 42 4.05 9.11 -1.05
N PHE A 43 5.00 8.20 -0.87
CA PHE A 43 6.31 8.51 -0.33
C PHE A 43 7.39 7.53 -0.80
N GLY A 44 8.63 8.01 -0.85
CA GLY A 44 9.80 7.18 -1.08
C GLY A 44 10.38 6.66 0.23
N TYR A 45 10.91 5.44 0.23
CA TYR A 45 11.60 4.85 1.37
C TYR A 45 12.76 3.96 0.91
N MET A 46 13.85 3.95 1.68
CA MET A 46 14.95 3.00 1.50
C MET A 46 14.72 1.81 2.43
N ALA A 47 14.04 0.79 1.93
CA ALA A 47 13.73 -0.39 2.72
C ALA A 47 14.93 -1.34 2.83
N SER A 48 15.25 -1.76 4.06
CA SER A 48 16.03 -2.97 4.33
C SER A 48 15.10 -4.19 4.40
N TYR A 49 15.57 -5.32 3.87
CA TYR A 49 14.92 -6.64 3.79
C TYR A 49 13.61 -6.84 4.60
N TYR A 50 12.45 -6.62 3.96
CA TYR A 50 11.14 -6.97 4.51
C TYR A 50 10.50 -8.13 3.74
N THR A 51 9.64 -8.89 4.42
CA THR A 51 8.78 -9.91 3.81
C THR A 51 7.61 -9.26 3.07
N PHE A 52 7.84 -8.88 1.83
CA PHE A 52 6.81 -8.35 0.95
C PHE A 52 6.13 -9.43 0.13
N ARG A 53 4.81 -9.37 0.00
CA ARG A 53 4.07 -10.26 -0.92
C ARG A 53 4.07 -9.63 -2.31
N ARG A 54 4.84 -10.20 -3.23
CA ARG A 54 4.83 -9.78 -4.63
C ARG A 54 3.48 -10.08 -5.25
N ILE A 55 2.91 -9.09 -5.92
CA ILE A 55 1.65 -9.21 -6.66
C ILE A 55 1.84 -9.21 -8.17
N GLY A 56 3.01 -8.74 -8.64
CA GLY A 56 3.35 -8.78 -10.05
C GLY A 56 4.63 -8.02 -10.38
N THR A 57 4.78 -7.67 -11.65
CA THR A 57 5.89 -6.88 -12.17
C THR A 57 5.36 -5.85 -13.13
N ALA A 58 5.72 -4.60 -12.91
CA ALA A 58 5.44 -3.51 -13.81
C ALA A 58 6.60 -3.33 -14.78
N THR A 59 6.30 -3.23 -16.07
CA THR A 59 7.28 -2.81 -17.08
C THR A 59 7.26 -1.29 -17.18
N LEU A 60 8.40 -0.66 -16.90
CA LEU A 60 8.61 0.79 -16.99
C LEU A 60 9.41 1.11 -18.25
N GLN A 61 8.90 1.98 -19.11
CA GLN A 61 9.61 2.49 -20.29
C GLN A 61 10.53 3.65 -19.88
N LYS A 62 11.61 3.33 -19.16
CA LYS A 62 12.53 4.33 -18.57
C LYS A 62 13.04 5.35 -19.58
N GLY A 63 13.30 4.91 -20.82
CA GLY A 63 13.74 5.79 -21.90
C GLY A 63 12.72 6.83 -22.34
N ASP A 64 11.43 6.58 -22.08
CA ASP A 64 10.32 7.48 -22.42
C ASP A 64 9.85 8.28 -21.19
N GLY A 65 10.68 8.31 -20.15
CA GLY A 65 10.44 9.04 -18.91
C GLY A 65 9.43 8.37 -17.98
N ASP A 66 9.14 7.07 -18.12
CA ASP A 66 8.40 6.35 -17.09
C ASP A 66 9.18 6.30 -15.77
N SER A 67 8.45 6.34 -14.66
CA SER A 67 9.00 6.19 -13.33
C SER A 67 8.05 5.37 -12.45
N GLU A 68 8.58 4.87 -11.35
CA GLU A 68 7.84 4.25 -10.27
C GLU A 68 6.76 5.22 -9.74
N TRP A 69 7.06 6.52 -9.63
CA TRP A 69 6.09 7.57 -9.33
C TRP A 69 4.93 7.65 -10.32
N LYS A 70 5.22 7.67 -11.63
CA LYS A 70 4.17 7.66 -12.67
C LYS A 70 3.34 6.38 -12.61
N PHE A 71 3.95 5.25 -12.25
CA PHE A 71 3.21 4.02 -12.00
C PHE A 71 2.23 4.22 -10.82
N LEU A 72 2.68 4.77 -9.70
CA LEU A 72 1.83 5.04 -8.55
C LEU A 72 0.72 6.06 -8.84
N ASP A 73 0.95 7.06 -9.68
CA ASP A 73 -0.09 8.01 -10.11
C ASP A 73 -1.24 7.29 -10.85
N ASN A 74 -0.88 6.32 -11.71
CA ASN A 74 -1.88 5.50 -12.39
C ASN A 74 -2.63 4.60 -11.39
N VAL A 75 -1.92 4.04 -10.40
CA VAL A 75 -2.54 3.23 -9.34
C VAL A 75 -3.49 4.07 -8.51
N GLU A 76 -3.09 5.28 -8.08
CA GLU A 76 -3.94 6.22 -7.34
C GLU A 76 -5.25 6.50 -8.07
N SER A 77 -5.18 6.76 -9.39
CA SER A 77 -6.39 6.97 -10.20
C SER A 77 -7.34 5.76 -10.20
N LYS A 78 -6.80 4.53 -10.22
CA LYS A 78 -7.61 3.30 -10.13
C LYS A 78 -8.14 3.06 -8.72
N VAL A 79 -7.33 3.32 -7.70
CA VAL A 79 -7.70 3.23 -6.28
C VAL A 79 -8.87 4.15 -5.99
N GLY A 80 -8.83 5.41 -6.43
CA GLY A 80 -9.94 6.35 -6.21
C GLY A 80 -11.27 5.83 -6.75
N LYS A 81 -11.28 5.24 -7.95
CA LYS A 81 -12.49 4.64 -8.54
C LYS A 81 -12.99 3.43 -7.76
N LEU A 82 -12.08 2.51 -7.43
CA LEU A 82 -12.42 1.28 -6.72
C LEU A 82 -12.86 1.56 -5.28
N TRP A 83 -12.24 2.54 -4.62
CA TRP A 83 -12.60 2.98 -3.28
C TRP A 83 -14.01 3.56 -3.23
N SER A 84 -14.39 4.43 -4.16
CA SER A 84 -15.77 4.96 -4.22
C SER A 84 -16.82 3.86 -4.40
N ASN A 85 -16.52 2.86 -5.24
CA ASN A 85 -17.40 1.70 -5.42
C ASN A 85 -17.46 0.82 -4.17
N PHE A 86 -16.32 0.63 -3.51
CA PHE A 86 -16.20 -0.12 -2.25
C PHE A 86 -17.05 0.52 -1.14
N GLN A 87 -16.96 1.85 -0.98
CA GLN A 87 -17.78 2.59 0.00
C GLN A 87 -19.28 2.53 -0.33
N SER A 88 -19.65 2.56 -1.61
CA SER A 88 -21.05 2.47 -2.03
C SER A 88 -21.65 1.08 -1.78
N SER A 89 -20.83 0.03 -1.86
CA SER A 89 -21.26 -1.36 -1.72
C SER A 89 -21.20 -1.87 -0.28
N THR A 90 -20.40 -1.22 0.57
CA THR A 90 -20.16 -1.69 1.95
C THR A 90 -20.70 -0.68 2.94
N SER A 91 -21.75 -1.07 3.67
CA SER A 91 -22.27 -0.29 4.81
C SER A 91 -21.33 -0.43 6.01
N LEU A 92 -20.16 0.21 5.96
CA LEU A 92 -19.20 0.19 7.07
C LEU A 92 -19.37 1.46 7.90
N ALA A 93 -19.74 1.28 9.17
CA ALA A 93 -19.68 2.35 10.15
C ALA A 93 -18.20 2.76 10.34
N PRO A 94 -17.85 4.06 10.41
CA PRO A 94 -16.45 4.54 10.34
C PRO A 94 -15.53 4.15 11.51
N VAL A 95 -15.98 3.36 12.49
CA VAL A 95 -15.45 3.47 13.86
C VAL A 95 -14.43 2.41 14.25
N GLN A 96 -14.24 1.29 13.53
CA GLN A 96 -13.16 0.35 13.84
C GLN A 96 -12.61 -0.35 12.59
N THR A 97 -11.60 0.25 11.96
CA THR A 97 -10.82 -0.45 10.92
C THR A 97 -10.04 -1.61 11.53
N GLY A 98 -10.62 -2.80 11.47
CA GLY A 98 -9.98 -4.05 11.88
C GLY A 98 -9.14 -4.67 10.76
N ALA A 99 -8.34 -5.69 11.10
CA ALA A 99 -7.51 -6.42 10.14
C ALA A 99 -8.34 -7.03 8.98
N ALA A 100 -9.54 -7.54 9.27
CA ALA A 100 -10.45 -8.09 8.27
C ALA A 100 -10.91 -7.03 7.24
N GLN A 101 -11.14 -5.79 7.68
CA GLN A 101 -11.47 -4.70 6.75
C GLN A 101 -10.27 -4.36 5.87
N VAL A 102 -9.06 -4.33 6.43
CA VAL A 102 -7.83 -4.11 5.64
C VAL A 102 -7.61 -5.21 4.62
N ASP A 103 -7.89 -6.47 4.96
CA ASP A 103 -7.83 -7.57 4.00
C ASP A 103 -8.83 -7.39 2.85
N GLN A 104 -10.03 -6.90 3.16
CA GLN A 104 -11.02 -6.59 2.13
C GLN A 104 -10.58 -5.42 1.25
N ILE A 105 -10.02 -4.36 1.82
CA ILE A 105 -9.44 -3.23 1.07
C ILE A 105 -8.30 -3.71 0.16
N VAL A 106 -7.47 -4.62 0.65
CA VAL A 106 -6.38 -5.21 -0.15
C VAL A 106 -6.92 -5.96 -1.36
N GLU A 107 -7.90 -6.84 -1.18
CA GLU A 107 -8.41 -7.70 -2.25
C GLU A 107 -9.36 -6.96 -3.21
N ASP A 108 -10.16 -6.01 -2.73
CA ASP A 108 -11.18 -5.33 -3.53
C ASP A 108 -10.72 -4.00 -4.14
N VAL A 109 -9.68 -3.37 -3.56
CA VAL A 109 -9.22 -2.02 -3.99
C VAL A 109 -7.76 -2.03 -4.43
N LEU A 110 -6.82 -2.30 -3.52
CA LEU A 110 -5.39 -2.09 -3.79
C LEU A 110 -4.82 -3.06 -4.83
N LYS A 111 -5.09 -4.36 -4.65
CA LYS A 111 -4.63 -5.40 -5.58
C LYS A 111 -5.20 -5.24 -6.99
N PRO A 112 -6.53 -5.09 -7.19
CA PRO A 112 -7.08 -4.88 -8.53
C PRO A 112 -6.59 -3.57 -9.16
N ALA A 113 -6.41 -2.49 -8.39
CA ALA A 113 -5.83 -1.25 -8.92
C ALA A 113 -4.43 -1.47 -9.49
N ALA A 114 -3.54 -2.10 -8.71
CA ALA A 114 -2.17 -2.35 -9.15
C ALA A 114 -2.09 -3.35 -10.32
N LEU A 115 -2.88 -4.43 -10.29
CA LEU A 115 -2.92 -5.40 -11.38
C LEU A 115 -3.44 -4.80 -12.68
N ALA A 116 -4.42 -3.89 -12.62
CA ALA A 116 -4.91 -3.18 -13.80
C ALA A 116 -3.79 -2.35 -14.45
N VAL A 117 -3.03 -1.59 -13.65
CA VAL A 117 -1.90 -0.78 -14.16
C VAL A 117 -0.76 -1.65 -14.68
N ILE A 118 -0.44 -2.76 -14.00
CA ILE A 118 0.55 -3.74 -14.46
C ILE A 118 0.16 -4.27 -15.84
N ARG A 119 -1.09 -4.69 -16.02
CA ARG A 119 -1.59 -5.21 -17.31
C ARG A 119 -1.55 -4.14 -18.40
N GLU A 120 -2.10 -2.96 -18.12
CA GLU A 120 -2.13 -1.83 -19.07
C GLU A 120 -0.73 -1.39 -19.53
N ARG A 121 0.29 -1.56 -18.69
CA ARG A 121 1.69 -1.29 -19.05
C ARG A 121 2.36 -2.46 -19.76
N GLY A 122 2.02 -3.69 -19.40
CA GLY A 122 2.54 -4.90 -20.06
C GLY A 122 2.02 -5.10 -21.49
N GLU A 123 0.83 -4.59 -21.80
CA GLU A 123 0.25 -4.61 -23.15
C GLU A 123 0.88 -3.56 -24.10
N ARG A 124 1.64 -2.59 -23.57
CA ARG A 124 2.30 -1.58 -24.39
C ARG A 124 3.48 -2.18 -25.15
N PRO A 125 3.70 -1.79 -26.42
CA PRO A 125 4.93 -2.12 -27.12
C PRO A 125 6.15 -1.70 -26.31
N ARG A 126 7.17 -2.56 -26.25
CA ARG A 126 8.41 -2.23 -25.55
C ARG A 126 9.08 -1.02 -26.21
N SER A 127 9.53 -0.08 -25.39
CA SER A 127 10.28 1.08 -25.85
C SER A 127 11.66 0.67 -26.37
N THR A 128 12.06 1.27 -27.49
CA THR A 128 13.44 1.18 -28.03
C THR A 128 14.44 1.95 -27.18
N ASN A 129 13.97 2.88 -26.34
CA ASN A 129 14.80 3.76 -25.53
C ASN A 129 15.14 3.17 -24.15
N GLY A 130 14.65 1.96 -23.85
CA GLY A 130 14.96 1.21 -22.64
C GLY A 130 13.72 0.86 -21.84
N THR A 131 13.66 -0.40 -21.42
CA THR A 131 12.61 -0.94 -20.55
C THR A 131 13.22 -1.52 -19.28
N LYS A 132 12.52 -1.41 -18.16
CA LYS A 132 12.91 -1.99 -16.88
C LYS A 132 11.71 -2.65 -16.24
N ASP A 133 11.86 -3.92 -15.91
CA ASP A 133 10.87 -4.66 -15.13
C ASP A 133 11.13 -4.44 -13.63
N VAL A 134 10.12 -3.92 -12.93
CA VAL A 134 10.21 -3.59 -11.51
C VAL A 134 9.13 -4.36 -10.75
N PRO A 135 9.47 -5.07 -9.66
CA PRO A 135 8.47 -5.82 -8.91
C PRO A 135 7.55 -4.88 -8.12
N VAL A 136 6.29 -5.30 -8.00
CA VAL A 136 5.25 -4.61 -7.25
C VAL A 136 4.75 -5.52 -6.15
N TYR A 137 4.58 -4.96 -4.96
CA TYR A 137 4.24 -5.68 -3.74
C TYR A 137 3.04 -5.06 -3.03
N ILE A 138 2.37 -5.89 -2.22
CA ILE A 138 1.47 -5.44 -1.17
C ILE A 138 2.13 -5.71 0.18
N VAL A 139 2.09 -4.71 1.05
CA VAL A 139 2.66 -4.76 2.40
C VAL A 139 1.57 -4.44 3.40
N ARG A 140 1.32 -5.34 4.34
CA ARG A 140 0.46 -5.07 5.50
C ARG A 140 1.30 -4.46 6.61
N ILE A 141 0.80 -3.39 7.20
CA ILE A 141 1.48 -2.65 8.25
C ILE A 141 0.56 -2.44 9.45
N LYS A 142 1.18 -2.16 10.59
CA LYS A 142 0.53 -1.66 11.80
C LYS A 142 0.95 -0.22 12.00
N ARG A 143 0.00 0.71 11.95
CA ARG A 143 0.26 2.12 12.24
C ARG A 143 0.04 2.41 13.73
N PRO A 144 0.78 3.37 14.30
CA PRO A 144 0.56 3.83 15.67
C PRO A 144 -0.71 4.67 15.81
N LYS A 145 -1.21 5.28 14.71
CA LYS A 145 -2.39 6.16 14.69
C LYS A 145 -3.24 5.91 13.45
N ALA A 146 -4.56 6.09 13.56
CA ALA A 146 -5.54 6.07 12.46
C ALA A 146 -5.47 7.34 11.60
N ARG A 147 -4.31 7.60 10.98
CA ARG A 147 -4.09 8.76 10.09
C ARG A 147 -2.98 8.48 9.08
N GLU A 148 -2.67 9.47 8.26
CA GLU A 148 -1.53 9.47 7.34
C GLU A 148 -0.22 9.15 8.06
N ILE A 149 0.68 8.44 7.38
CA ILE A 149 2.00 8.04 7.83
C ILE A 149 2.94 9.25 7.79
N LEU A 150 2.87 10.09 6.77
CA LEU A 150 3.79 11.23 6.57
C LEU A 150 3.61 12.38 7.58
N THR A 151 2.50 12.43 8.33
CA THR A 151 2.19 13.54 9.23
C THR A 151 2.72 13.37 10.67
N ASP A 152 3.60 12.39 10.93
CA ASP A 152 4.19 12.15 12.27
C ASP A 152 5.75 12.23 12.28
N PRO A 153 6.35 13.40 12.60
CA PRO A 153 7.80 13.58 12.64
C PRO A 153 8.47 12.99 13.90
N THR A 154 7.74 12.36 14.83
CA THR A 154 8.29 11.91 16.13
C THR A 154 8.72 10.44 16.15
N THR A 155 8.59 9.70 15.04
CA THR A 155 8.96 8.27 14.99
C THR A 155 10.05 8.03 13.95
N GLY A 156 11.26 8.52 14.25
CA GLY A 156 12.50 8.08 13.58
C GLY A 156 12.80 6.59 13.79
N GLU A 157 12.02 5.89 14.61
CA GLU A 157 11.95 4.44 14.69
C GLU A 157 10.56 3.98 14.22
N MET A 158 10.39 3.83 12.92
CA MET A 158 9.24 3.08 12.40
C MET A 158 9.46 1.60 12.75
N LEU A 159 8.83 1.16 13.85
CA LEU A 159 8.64 -0.24 14.18
C LEU A 159 7.68 -0.88 13.15
N TYR A 160 8.19 -1.08 11.94
CA TYR A 160 7.55 -1.95 10.95
C TYR A 160 7.75 -3.39 11.43
N GLU A 161 6.75 -3.93 12.12
CA GLU A 161 6.64 -5.39 12.21
C GLU A 161 5.82 -5.88 11.01
N PRO A 162 6.46 -6.32 9.91
CA PRO A 162 5.75 -7.05 8.88
C PRO A 162 5.14 -8.27 9.57
N THR A 163 3.82 -8.42 9.46
CA THR A 163 3.17 -9.62 10.01
C THR A 163 3.68 -10.79 9.19
N SER A 164 4.38 -11.73 9.85
CA SER A 164 4.82 -12.96 9.21
C SER A 164 3.60 -13.68 8.64
N PHE A 165 3.65 -13.98 7.34
CA PHE A 165 2.67 -14.88 6.73
C PHE A 165 2.89 -16.26 7.35
N ALA A 166 1.93 -16.75 8.14
CA ALA A 166 1.85 -18.18 8.42
C ALA A 166 1.50 -18.87 7.09
N MET A 167 2.37 -19.81 6.66
CA MET A 167 2.13 -20.71 5.53
C MET A 167 0.95 -21.64 5.79
#